data_AF-A0A355F336-F1
#
_entry.id   AF-A0A355F336-F1
#
_cell.length_a   1.000
_cell.length_b   1.000
_cell.length_c   1.000
_cell.angle_alpha   90.00
_cell.angle_beta   90.00
_cell.angle_gamma   90.00
#
_symmetry.space_group_name_H-M   'P 1'
#
loop_
_entity.id
_entity.type
_entity.pdbx_description
1 polymer ?
#
loop_
_entity_poly.entity_id
_entity_poly.type
_entity_poly.pdbx_seq_one_letter_code
_entity_poly.pdbx_strand_id
1 'polypeptide(L)'
;MASLTILLVALAVLQYRWIGEIGQAERDRLRAGLEAAAERSAEEVDRELGRIWLAFQPEPGGSVVRRHQALARELATWRRTAPAPRLITDLLLVVQGTAEEPLLLRLDEGSGDFAPFPWPADQGKGAKS
;
A
#
# COMPACT_ATOMS: atom_id res chain seq x y z
N MET A 1 28.34 20.11 -57.36
CA MET A 1 28.60 19.84 -55.94
C MET A 1 27.60 20.53 -55.00
N ALA A 2 27.16 21.77 -55.26
CA ALA A 2 26.26 22.50 -54.35
C ALA A 2 24.82 21.94 -54.23
N SER A 3 24.28 21.34 -55.30
CA SER A 3 22.90 20.82 -55.33
C SER A 3 22.66 19.65 -54.36
N LEU A 4 23.63 18.75 -54.24
CA LEU A 4 23.55 17.60 -53.34
C LEU A 4 23.55 18.04 -51.88
N THR A 5 24.36 19.03 -51.55
CA THR A 5 24.49 19.58 -50.19
C THR A 5 23.19 20.25 -49.74
N ILE A 6 22.55 21.02 -50.62
CA ILE A 6 21.26 21.67 -50.34
C ILE A 6 20.17 20.61 -50.08
N LEU A 7 20.15 19.54 -50.88
CA LEU A 7 19.19 18.45 -50.70
C LEU A 7 19.39 17.71 -49.38
N LEU A 8 20.63 17.46 -48.97
CA LEU A 8 20.95 16.84 -47.69
C LEU A 8 20.57 17.70 -46.50
N VAL A 9 20.78 19.02 -46.56
CA VAL A 9 20.38 19.95 -45.49
C VAL A 9 18.86 20.04 -45.39
N ALA A 10 18.15 20.15 -46.52
CA ALA A 10 16.69 20.15 -46.54
C ALA A 10 16.11 18.85 -45.97
N LEU A 11 16.70 17.70 -46.33
CA LEU A 11 16.30 16.40 -45.81
C LEU A 11 16.59 16.27 -44.30
N ALA A 12 17.74 16.76 -43.84
CA ALA A 12 18.10 16.75 -42.42
C ALA A 12 17.12 17.59 -41.59
N VAL A 13 16.70 18.76 -42.08
CA VAL A 13 15.72 19.62 -41.41
C VAL A 13 14.34 18.95 -41.36
N LEU A 14 13.92 18.30 -42.44
CA LEU A 14 12.64 17.59 -42.49
C LEU A 14 12.63 16.37 -41.57
N GLN A 15 13.71 15.58 -41.58
CA GLN A 15 13.90 14.47 -40.65
C GLN A 15 13.89 14.96 -39.20
N TYR A 16 14.56 16.07 -38.90
CA TYR A 16 14.62 16.64 -37.56
C TYR A 16 13.25 17.13 -37.08
N ARG A 17 12.43 17.70 -37.96
CA ARG A 17 11.06 18.11 -37.65
C ARG A 17 10.15 16.91 -37.35
N TRP A 18 10.24 15.85 -38.15
CA TRP A 18 9.43 14.64 -37.95
C TRP A 18 9.83 13.88 -36.67
N ILE A 19 11.12 13.84 -36.34
CA ILE A 19 11.62 13.25 -35.09
C ILE A 19 11.19 14.10 -33.88
N GLY A 20 11.15 15.43 -34.02
CA GLY A 20 10.68 16.34 -32.97
C GLY A 20 9.19 16.20 -32.66
N GLU A 21 8.34 16.12 -33.69
CA GLU A 21 6.88 15.96 -33.56
C GLU A 21 6.50 14.58 -32.99
N ILE A 22 7.14 13.50 -33.48
CA ILE A 22 6.96 12.15 -32.91
C ILE A 22 7.50 12.09 -31.47
N GLY A 23 8.61 12.78 -31.19
CA GLY A 23 9.21 12.80 -29.85
C GLY A 23 8.34 13.48 -28.80
N GLN A 24 7.52 14.49 -29.14
CA GLN A 24 6.56 15.07 -28.20
C GLN A 24 5.36 14.14 -27.96
N ALA A 25 4.77 13.59 -29.02
CA ALA A 25 3.66 12.66 -28.90
C ALA A 25 4.03 11.40 -28.09
N GLU A 26 5.24 10.88 -28.25
CA GLU A 26 5.72 9.72 -27.49
C GLU A 26 5.98 10.07 -26.02
N ARG A 27 6.49 11.27 -25.72
CA ARG A 27 6.65 11.76 -24.34
C ARG A 27 5.31 11.93 -23.65
N ASP A 28 4.33 12.51 -24.32
CA ASP A 28 2.98 12.67 -23.78
C ASP A 28 2.31 11.31 -23.56
N ARG A 29 2.52 10.35 -24.48
CA ARG A 29 2.03 8.98 -24.33
C ARG A 29 2.69 8.24 -23.15
N LEU A 30 4.01 8.38 -22.98
CA LEU A 30 4.73 7.79 -21.84
C LEU A 30 4.27 8.43 -20.53
N ARG A 31 4.08 9.76 -20.51
CA ARG A 31 3.56 10.48 -19.35
C ARG A 31 2.15 10.04 -19.00
N ALA A 32 1.24 10.01 -19.97
CA ALA A 32 -0.13 9.52 -19.78
C ALA A 32 -0.14 8.04 -19.34
N GLY A 33 0.78 7.23 -19.85
CA GLY A 33 0.97 5.84 -19.43
C GLY A 33 1.40 5.71 -17.98
N LEU A 34 2.34 6.55 -17.53
CA LEU A 34 2.79 6.62 -16.13
C LEU A 34 1.69 7.14 -15.20
N GLU A 35 0.98 8.20 -15.59
CA GLU A 35 -0.14 8.76 -14.84
C GLU A 35 -1.24 7.71 -14.67
N ALA A 36 -1.64 7.04 -15.76
CA ALA A 36 -2.63 5.96 -15.69
C ALA A 36 -2.14 4.73 -14.89
N ALA A 37 -0.84 4.43 -14.91
CA ALA A 37 -0.28 3.36 -14.09
C ALA A 37 -0.27 3.71 -12.59
N ALA A 38 0.03 4.98 -12.26
CA ALA A 38 -0.01 5.48 -10.90
C ALA A 38 -1.44 5.50 -10.35
N GLU A 39 -2.42 5.95 -11.13
CA GLU A 39 -3.84 5.92 -10.78
C GLU A 39 -4.32 4.49 -10.50
N ARG A 40 -4.04 3.54 -11.42
CA ARG A 40 -4.38 2.12 -11.19
C ARG A 40 -3.74 1.55 -9.93
N SER A 41 -2.51 1.96 -9.62
CA SER A 41 -1.81 1.52 -8.41
C SER A 41 -2.49 2.07 -7.15
N ALA A 42 -2.89 3.34 -7.17
CA ALA A 42 -3.64 3.96 -6.07
C ALA A 42 -5.01 3.26 -5.86
N GLU A 43 -5.74 2.99 -6.94
CA GLU A 43 -7.02 2.26 -6.89
C GLU A 43 -6.88 0.84 -6.34
N GLU A 44 -5.76 0.16 -6.62
CA GLU A 44 -5.49 -1.16 -6.06
C GLU A 44 -5.24 -1.09 -4.55
N VAL A 45 -4.44 -0.11 -4.09
CA VAL A 45 -4.21 0.14 -2.67
C VAL A 45 -5.51 0.49 -1.96
N ASP A 46 -6.31 1.40 -2.50
CA ASP A 46 -7.60 1.80 -1.91
C ASP A 46 -8.57 0.62 -1.79
N ARG A 47 -8.60 -0.26 -2.81
CA ARG A 47 -9.42 -1.48 -2.76
C ARG A 47 -8.95 -2.47 -1.71
N GLU A 48 -7.64 -2.62 -1.51
CA GLU A 48 -7.10 -3.47 -0.43
C GLU A 48 -7.43 -2.86 0.94
N LEU A 49 -7.29 -1.54 1.12
CA LEU A 49 -7.66 -0.84 2.35
C LEU A 49 -9.15 -0.99 2.67
N GLY A 50 -10.02 -0.82 1.68
CA GLY A 50 -11.46 -1.03 1.83
C GLY A 50 -11.79 -2.48 2.20
N ARG A 51 -11.10 -3.47 1.62
CA ARG A 51 -11.27 -4.88 1.96
C ARG A 51 -10.82 -5.19 3.39
N ILE A 52 -9.70 -4.63 3.85
CA ILE A 52 -9.27 -4.73 5.24
C ILE A 52 -10.32 -4.12 6.17
N TRP A 53 -10.79 -2.91 5.85
CA TRP A 53 -11.80 -2.23 6.66
C TRP A 53 -13.09 -3.05 6.83
N LEU A 54 -13.57 -3.69 5.76
CA LEU A 54 -14.76 -4.54 5.80
C LEU A 54 -14.52 -5.86 6.53
N ALA A 55 -13.31 -6.44 6.42
CA ALA A 55 -12.99 -7.73 7.01
C ALA A 55 -12.88 -7.69 8.54
N PHE A 56 -12.56 -6.53 9.13
CA PHE A 56 -12.29 -6.38 10.56
C PHE A 56 -13.29 -5.45 11.27
N GLN A 57 -14.57 -5.48 10.88
CA GLN A 57 -15.59 -4.70 11.59
C GLN A 57 -16.01 -5.41 12.89
N PRO A 58 -15.79 -4.80 14.07
CA PRO A 58 -16.17 -5.42 15.33
C PRO A 58 -17.69 -5.49 15.44
N GLU A 59 -18.24 -6.68 15.67
CA GLU A 59 -19.66 -6.80 16.05
C GLU A 59 -19.92 -6.07 17.39
N PRO A 60 -20.90 -5.14 17.43
CA PRO A 60 -21.27 -4.49 18.68
C PRO A 60 -21.98 -5.48 19.61
N GLY A 61 -21.65 -5.45 20.91
CA GLY A 61 -22.41 -6.15 21.95
C GLY A 61 -21.89 -7.53 22.40
N GLY A 62 -20.72 -7.98 21.96
CA GLY A 62 -20.10 -9.24 22.41
C GLY A 62 -19.22 -9.11 23.67
N SER A 63 -19.00 -10.23 24.38
CA SER A 63 -17.98 -10.30 25.43
C SER A 63 -16.57 -10.11 24.83
N VAL A 64 -15.63 -9.61 25.65
CA VAL A 64 -14.23 -9.38 25.24
C VAL A 64 -13.60 -10.63 24.62
N VAL A 65 -13.82 -11.80 25.24
CA VAL A 65 -13.33 -13.09 24.74
C VAL A 65 -13.91 -13.43 23.37
N ARG A 66 -15.22 -13.24 23.15
CA ARG A 66 -15.85 -13.51 21.84
C ARG A 66 -15.31 -12.58 20.76
N ARG A 67 -15.05 -11.31 21.10
CA ARG A 67 -14.44 -10.34 20.18
C ARG A 67 -13.01 -10.74 19.80
N HIS A 68 -12.20 -11.15 20.77
CA HIS A 68 -10.83 -11.61 20.51
C HIS A 68 -10.81 -12.80 19.55
N GLN A 69 -11.65 -13.80 19.80
CA GLN A 69 -11.74 -14.97 18.92
C GLN A 69 -12.30 -14.62 17.53
N ALA A 70 -13.21 -13.65 17.42
CA ALA A 70 -13.71 -13.19 16.12
C ALA A 70 -12.59 -12.57 15.28
N LEU A 71 -11.81 -11.65 15.87
CA LEU A 71 -10.67 -11.02 15.22
C LEU A 71 -9.60 -12.03 14.81
N ALA A 72 -9.31 -13.03 15.65
CA ALA A 72 -8.38 -14.10 15.32
C ALA A 72 -8.85 -14.93 14.11
N ARG A 73 -10.16 -15.25 14.04
CA ARG A 73 -10.75 -15.96 12.89
C ARG A 73 -10.77 -15.12 11.61
N GLU A 74 -11.07 -13.83 11.73
CA GLU A 74 -11.04 -12.89 10.60
C GLU A 74 -9.63 -12.77 10.04
N LEU A 75 -8.61 -12.61 10.88
CA LEU A 75 -7.21 -12.59 10.45
C LEU A 75 -6.79 -13.91 9.80
N ALA A 76 -7.11 -15.05 10.41
CA ALA A 76 -6.80 -16.36 9.82
C ALA A 76 -7.49 -16.56 8.46
N THR A 77 -8.70 -16.01 8.29
CA THR A 77 -9.41 -16.05 7.00
C THR A 77 -8.74 -15.14 5.99
N TRP A 78 -8.42 -13.90 6.37
CA TRP A 78 -7.65 -12.96 5.55
C TRP A 78 -6.32 -13.55 5.06
N ARG A 79 -5.54 -14.17 5.96
CA ARG A 79 -4.26 -14.82 5.62
C ARG A 79 -4.40 -15.88 4.52
N ARG A 80 -5.57 -16.55 4.43
CA ARG A 80 -5.84 -17.59 3.43
C ARG A 80 -6.43 -17.07 2.13
N THR A 81 -7.24 -16.01 2.18
CA THR A 81 -8.06 -15.58 1.03
C THR A 81 -7.61 -14.27 0.39
N ALA A 82 -6.81 -13.45 1.08
CA ALA A 82 -6.39 -12.15 0.58
C ALA A 82 -5.31 -12.28 -0.51
N PRO A 83 -5.36 -11.46 -1.58
CA PRO A 83 -4.30 -11.40 -2.60
C PRO A 83 -2.94 -11.00 -2.02
N ALA A 84 -2.94 -10.11 -1.02
CA ALA A 84 -1.75 -9.64 -0.33
C ALA A 84 -1.84 -9.95 1.18
N PRO A 85 -1.67 -11.23 1.60
CA PRO A 85 -1.91 -11.63 2.97
C PRO A 85 -0.95 -10.97 3.95
N ARG A 86 0.26 -10.58 3.50
CA ARG A 86 1.30 -9.91 4.30
C ARG A 86 1.07 -8.41 4.51
N LEU A 87 0.03 -7.81 3.92
CA LEU A 87 -0.27 -6.39 4.07
C LEU A 87 -0.58 -6.03 5.53
N ILE A 88 -1.28 -6.91 6.23
CA ILE A 88 -1.45 -6.82 7.69
C ILE A 88 -0.25 -7.52 8.32
N THR A 89 0.63 -6.79 9.00
CA THR A 89 1.76 -7.42 9.70
C THR A 89 1.30 -7.93 11.06
N ASP A 90 0.66 -7.05 11.84
CA ASP A 90 0.21 -7.32 13.19
C ASP A 90 -1.18 -6.76 13.44
N LEU A 91 -1.97 -7.50 14.23
CA LEU A 91 -3.27 -7.04 14.70
C LEU A 91 -3.15 -6.62 16.17
N LEU A 92 -3.35 -5.33 16.43
CA LEU A 92 -3.23 -4.72 17.75
C LEU A 92 -4.61 -4.28 18.26
N LEU A 93 -4.89 -4.60 19.52
CA LEU A 93 -6.04 -4.09 20.27
C LEU A 93 -5.57 -3.06 21.29
N VAL A 94 -6.23 -1.91 21.29
CA VAL A 94 -6.06 -0.90 22.34
C VAL A 94 -7.17 -1.10 23.36
N VAL A 95 -6.80 -1.39 24.60
CA VAL A 95 -7.74 -1.52 25.72
C VAL A 95 -7.42 -0.46 26.78
N GLN A 96 -8.46 0.03 27.45
CA GLN A 96 -8.27 0.92 28.60
C GLN A 96 -7.56 0.13 29.71
N GLY A 97 -6.38 0.58 30.11
CA GLY A 97 -5.61 0.01 31.20
C GLY A 97 -6.18 0.38 32.58
N THR A 98 -5.62 -0.21 33.64
CA THR A 98 -5.94 0.13 35.03
C THR A 98 -5.25 1.41 35.51
N ALA A 99 -4.09 1.73 34.93
CA ALA A 99 -3.47 3.05 35.01
C ALA A 99 -4.02 3.89 33.85
N GLU A 100 -3.99 5.22 33.91
CA GLU A 100 -4.48 6.14 32.86
C GLU A 100 -3.85 5.95 31.46
N GLU A 101 -2.96 4.97 31.30
CA GLU A 101 -2.30 4.61 30.06
C GLU A 101 -3.04 3.45 29.35
N PRO A 102 -3.35 3.59 28.05
CA PRO A 102 -3.94 2.52 27.27
C PRO A 102 -2.95 1.36 27.11
N LEU A 103 -3.43 0.14 27.35
CA LEU A 103 -2.64 -1.07 27.12
C LEU A 103 -2.84 -1.52 25.68
N LEU A 104 -1.73 -1.81 25.01
CA LEU A 104 -1.73 -2.48 23.71
C LEU A 104 -1.61 -3.98 23.91
N LEU A 105 -2.46 -4.71 23.20
CA LEU A 105 -2.38 -6.15 23.09
C LEU A 105 -2.18 -6.54 21.63
N ARG A 106 -1.24 -7.43 21.35
CA ARG A 106 -1.01 -8.01 20.03
C ARG A 106 -1.64 -9.39 19.97
N LEU A 107 -2.30 -9.69 18.86
CA LEU A 107 -2.76 -11.05 18.58
C LEU A 107 -1.57 -11.96 18.31
N ASP A 108 -1.46 -13.03 19.07
CA ASP A 108 -0.60 -14.17 18.77
C ASP A 108 -1.35 -15.12 17.83
N GLU A 109 -0.92 -15.20 16.57
CA GLU A 109 -1.56 -16.05 15.57
C GLU A 109 -1.46 -17.56 15.90
N GLY A 110 -0.49 -17.97 16.71
CA GLY A 110 -0.29 -19.37 17.10
C GLY A 110 -1.28 -19.83 18.17
N SER A 111 -1.59 -18.97 19.14
CA SER A 111 -2.53 -19.26 20.23
C SER A 111 -3.95 -18.74 19.96
N GLY A 112 -4.10 -17.73 19.10
CA GLY A 112 -5.37 -17.02 18.88
C GLY A 112 -5.73 -16.05 20.01
N ASP A 113 -4.81 -15.83 20.95
CA ASP A 113 -4.98 -14.97 22.12
C ASP A 113 -4.22 -13.65 21.97
N PHE A 114 -4.59 -12.67 22.79
CA PHE A 114 -3.98 -11.36 22.81
C PHE A 114 -2.98 -11.25 23.96
N ALA A 115 -1.72 -10.98 23.62
CA ALA A 115 -0.63 -10.78 24.58
C ALA A 115 -0.26 -9.30 24.70
N PRO A 116 0.13 -8.80 25.89
CA PRO A 116 0.61 -7.43 26.06
C PRO A 116 1.76 -7.10 25.10
N PHE A 117 1.69 -5.93 24.48
CA PHE A 117 2.67 -5.45 23.52
C PHE A 117 3.07 -4.00 23.85
N PRO A 118 4.37 -3.67 23.94
CA PRO A 118 4.80 -2.30 24.22
C PRO A 118 4.46 -1.36 23.08
N TRP A 119 4.17 -0.09 23.39
CA TRP A 119 3.81 0.89 22.38
C TRP A 119 4.95 1.10 21.36
N PRO A 120 4.67 1.17 20.04
CA PRO A 120 5.71 1.29 19.03
C PRO A 120 6.62 2.51 19.20
N ALA A 121 6.11 3.61 19.78
CA ALA A 121 6.92 4.81 20.03
C ALA A 121 7.97 4.61 21.16
N ASP A 122 7.79 3.63 22.05
CA ASP A 122 8.76 3.33 23.11
C ASP A 122 9.95 2.51 22.61
N GLN A 123 9.81 1.84 21.46
CA GLN A 123 10.91 1.13 20.78
C GLN A 123 12.04 2.09 20.35
N GLY A 124 11.75 3.39 20.23
CA GLY A 124 12.73 4.43 19.91
C GLY A 124 13.56 4.95 21.09
N LYS A 125 13.23 4.59 22.34
CA LYS A 125 13.96 5.04 23.54
C LYS A 125 14.96 4.02 24.10
N GLY A 126 14.95 2.79 23.60
CA GLY A 126 15.80 1.69 24.11
C GLY A 126 16.97 1.26 23.23
N ALA A 127 17.11 1.75 22.00
CA ALA A 127 18.18 1.33 21.08
C ALA A 127 19.48 2.15 21.24
N LYS A 128 19.90 2.40 22.49
CA LYS A 128 21.28 2.77 22.86
C LYS A 128 21.53 2.37 24.31
N SER A 129 21.97 1.15 24.55
CA SER A 129 23.03 0.85 25.52
C SER A 129 23.54 -0.57 25.32
#